data_AF-A0A433QZ27-F1
#
_entry.id   AF-A0A433QZ27-F1
#
_cell.length_a   1.000
_cell.length_b   1.000
_cell.length_c   1.000
_cell.angle_alpha   90.00
_cell.angle_beta   90.00
_cell.angle_gamma   90.00
#
_symmetry.space_group_name_H-M   'P 1'
#
loop_
_entity.id
_entity.type
_entity.pdbx_description
1 polymer ?
#
loop_
_entity_poly.entity_id
_entity_poly.type
_entity_poly.pdbx_seq_one_letter_code
_entity_poly.pdbx_strand_id
1 'polypeptide(L)'
;MSLGKRPPYHDDNMDEHSQPSPKKAEIIISDETVDSNPPRGCDNSSHSEPSSACALAFPPLATPHGHISIDISAKIACDVISEFLAAHPKDPRLRLYVVDQDERAVEAFLENWPPDRDARFSVVLGKITEMRSRSRMTCSILVNEATWRLKPGATPVSVQIQTDGGKAMWDETRRLYPNPGAVGNAYPVPLPVTSPLRQRERVRHIIHVIPPNMNPARPDPVPLQKARLLLRKAYTAMLEAYWRIVGEEADRGKGEGDRDGQEVKDVDGKDENRKMVQGDATKENEQRKNGEPKSLFDILMSSSAACAAESTSPPPVHRSEDRHAWIDMLMPYCEHPEQFTSDQMVWYDEAMVVVRDKFPKAQAHFLVMPRRPIDGLTSLTQKDVPTLEALINCGGSTVDKMKAENPHLEFRMGFHAIPSMRQLHMHVISQDFVGIGLKRKEHYNSFTTRFFNDASEVLARLRAGKSLQYDKREYDHFLKGPLRCHLCNEAPATMPALKAHLDKHARKMRVIIC
;
A
#
# COMPACT_ATOMS: atom_id res chain seq x y z
N MET A 1 -16.22 -29.14 70.69
CA MET A 1 -15.06 -29.25 71.61
C MET A 1 -14.09 -30.22 70.95
N SER A 2 -12.82 -29.94 70.65
CA SER A 2 -11.87 -28.99 71.19
C SER A 2 -10.90 -28.55 70.08
N LEU A 3 -10.60 -27.26 70.07
CA LEU A 3 -9.47 -26.62 69.39
C LEU A 3 -8.14 -27.18 69.90
N GLY A 4 -7.13 -27.20 69.04
CA GLY A 4 -5.74 -27.49 69.40
C GLY A 4 -4.78 -26.63 68.58
N LYS A 5 -4.40 -25.48 69.15
CA LYS A 5 -3.37 -24.53 68.69
C LYS A 5 -1.96 -25.13 68.82
N ARG A 6 -0.99 -24.67 68.00
CA ARG A 6 0.35 -24.16 68.40
C ARG A 6 1.14 -23.60 67.17
N PRO A 7 2.19 -22.76 67.38
CA PRO A 7 2.54 -21.55 66.60
C PRO A 7 3.99 -21.63 66.06
N PRO A 8 4.73 -20.51 65.96
CA PRO A 8 4.80 -19.52 64.88
C PRO A 8 6.05 -19.73 63.99
N TYR A 9 6.05 -19.24 62.76
CA TYR A 9 7.27 -19.11 61.96
C TYR A 9 7.62 -17.64 61.74
N HIS A 10 8.87 -17.36 62.10
CA HIS A 10 9.70 -16.18 61.99
C HIS A 10 9.24 -15.01 61.10
N ASP A 11 9.27 -13.86 61.76
CA ASP A 11 9.35 -12.51 61.22
C ASP A 11 10.80 -12.29 60.73
N ASP A 12 11.02 -12.26 59.42
CA ASP A 12 12.25 -11.75 58.82
C ASP A 12 11.88 -10.55 57.95
N ASN A 13 12.13 -9.38 58.54
CA ASN A 13 12.32 -8.10 57.87
C ASN A 13 13.23 -8.29 56.64
N MET A 14 12.67 -8.07 55.45
CA MET A 14 13.45 -7.81 54.24
C MET A 14 12.89 -6.54 53.62
N ASP A 15 13.76 -5.54 53.58
CA ASP A 15 13.56 -4.19 53.11
C ASP A 15 12.71 -4.11 51.83
N GLU A 16 11.69 -3.24 51.86
CA GLU A 16 11.05 -2.70 50.67
C GLU A 16 12.09 -1.96 49.83
N HIS A 17 12.75 -2.69 48.94
CA HIS A 17 13.29 -2.07 47.74
C HIS A 17 12.13 -1.56 46.90
N SER A 18 11.80 -0.29 47.11
CA SER A 18 11.01 0.55 46.22
C SER A 18 11.39 0.23 44.78
N GLN A 19 10.52 -0.50 44.09
CA GLN A 19 10.61 -0.64 42.65
C GLN A 19 10.51 0.77 42.04
N PRO A 20 11.38 1.13 41.09
CA PRO A 20 11.28 2.41 40.43
C PRO A 20 9.92 2.49 39.73
N SER A 21 9.15 3.51 40.09
CA SER A 21 7.89 3.85 39.44
C SER A 21 8.10 3.90 37.92
N PRO A 22 7.20 3.34 37.10
CA PRO A 22 7.34 3.43 35.65
C PRO A 22 7.42 4.91 35.25
N LYS A 23 8.51 5.28 34.57
CA LYS A 23 8.74 6.65 34.10
C LYS A 23 7.50 7.10 33.33
N LYS A 24 6.86 8.17 33.81
CA LYS A 24 5.75 8.85 33.14
C LYS A 24 6.18 9.10 31.69
N ALA A 25 5.33 8.75 30.74
CA ALA A 25 5.56 9.11 29.35
C ALA A 25 5.66 10.62 29.24
N GLU A 26 6.80 11.12 28.77
CA GLU A 26 6.98 12.55 28.55
C GLU A 26 6.12 12.97 27.37
N ILE A 27 5.06 13.73 27.65
CA ILE A 27 4.49 14.64 26.66
C ILE A 27 5.57 15.68 26.42
N ILE A 28 6.15 15.70 25.22
CA ILE A 28 7.01 16.82 24.82
C ILE A 28 6.06 17.97 24.49
N ILE A 29 5.76 18.80 25.49
CA ILE A 29 4.95 20.01 25.35
C ILE A 29 5.87 21.09 24.78
N SER A 30 5.61 21.54 23.55
CA SER A 30 6.21 22.77 23.03
C SER A 30 5.36 23.95 23.49
N ASP A 31 5.80 24.70 24.51
CA ASP A 31 5.21 25.99 24.83
C ASP A 31 6.23 27.13 24.71
N GLU A 32 5.75 28.29 24.25
CA GLU A 32 6.52 29.52 23.99
C GLU A 32 6.65 30.40 25.25
N THR A 33 7.72 31.22 25.25
CA THR A 33 8.08 32.30 26.17
C THR A 33 8.88 31.92 27.44
N VAL A 34 10.15 32.35 27.51
CA VAL A 34 10.69 33.36 28.45
C VAL A 34 12.22 33.50 28.29
N ASP A 35 12.60 34.72 27.94
CA ASP A 35 13.81 35.50 28.23
C ASP A 35 15.24 35.11 27.78
N SER A 36 15.92 36.22 27.53
CA SER A 36 17.22 36.51 26.97
C SER A 36 18.35 36.33 28.00
N ASN A 37 19.14 35.26 27.87
CA ASN A 37 20.62 35.22 28.01
C ASN A 37 21.11 33.77 28.21
N PRO A 38 22.22 33.35 27.58
CA PRO A 38 22.81 32.04 27.82
C PRO A 38 23.65 32.04 29.11
N PRO A 39 23.49 31.08 30.03
CA PRO A 39 24.47 30.88 31.09
C PRO A 39 25.70 30.19 30.48
N ARG A 40 26.87 30.78 30.72
CA ARG A 40 28.17 30.15 30.49
C ARG A 40 28.37 29.04 31.51
N GLY A 41 28.77 27.86 31.07
CA GLY A 41 29.16 26.78 31.97
C GLY A 41 29.45 25.50 31.21
N CYS A 42 30.73 25.20 31.09
CA CYS A 42 31.32 23.99 30.55
C CYS A 42 30.87 22.72 31.28
N ASP A 43 30.59 21.66 30.52
CA ASP A 43 30.98 20.29 30.88
C ASP A 43 31.14 19.45 29.61
N ASN A 44 32.40 19.10 29.35
CA ASN A 44 32.81 18.18 28.31
C ASN A 44 32.49 16.74 28.76
N SER A 45 31.38 16.19 28.25
CA SER A 45 31.25 14.74 28.09
C SER A 45 30.84 14.46 26.66
N SER A 46 31.78 13.94 25.88
CA SER A 46 31.58 13.51 24.51
C SER A 46 30.76 12.22 24.49
N HIS A 47 29.45 12.34 24.65
CA HIS A 47 28.52 11.36 24.11
C HIS A 47 28.25 11.76 22.67
N SER A 48 28.84 11.01 21.74
CA SER A 48 28.47 11.09 20.33
C SER A 48 26.98 10.75 20.21
N GLU A 49 26.15 11.76 19.95
CA GLU A 49 24.75 11.52 19.62
C GLU A 49 24.68 10.56 18.42
N PRO A 50 23.89 9.49 18.50
CA PRO A 50 23.67 8.62 17.35
C PRO A 50 23.05 9.48 16.25
N SER A 51 23.71 9.50 15.08
CA SER A 51 23.29 10.15 13.85
C SER A 51 21.76 10.22 13.73
N SER A 52 21.18 11.39 14.01
CA SER A 52 19.73 11.66 13.97
C SER A 52 19.17 11.74 12.54
N ALA A 53 19.78 10.99 11.60
CA ALA A 53 19.66 11.24 10.18
C ALA A 53 18.25 11.00 9.63
N CYS A 54 17.45 10.08 10.19
CA CYS A 54 16.15 9.73 9.63
C CYS A 54 15.04 9.52 10.67
N ALA A 55 14.67 10.53 11.45
CA ALA A 55 13.42 10.45 12.19
C ALA A 55 12.20 10.71 11.30
N LEU A 56 11.13 9.94 11.51
CA LEU A 56 9.82 10.08 10.88
C LEU A 56 8.88 10.84 11.81
N ALA A 57 8.28 11.92 11.33
CA ALA A 57 7.14 12.54 11.98
C ALA A 57 5.86 12.34 11.15
N PHE A 58 4.76 11.98 11.81
CA PHE A 58 3.49 11.73 11.14
C PHE A 58 2.29 12.20 11.96
N PRO A 59 1.21 12.69 11.32
CA PRO A 59 -0.03 12.99 12.02
C PRO A 59 -0.85 11.71 12.23
N PRO A 60 -1.80 11.70 13.16
CA PRO A 60 -2.89 10.73 13.18
C PRO A 60 -3.59 10.69 11.82
N LEU A 61 -3.64 9.51 11.20
CA LEU A 61 -4.21 9.34 9.87
C LEU A 61 -5.74 9.14 9.94
N ALA A 62 -6.44 9.62 8.91
CA ALA A 62 -7.89 9.49 8.73
C ALA A 62 -8.75 10.25 9.74
N THR A 63 -8.14 11.13 10.53
CA THR A 63 -8.81 11.98 11.52
C THR A 63 -8.64 13.46 11.12
N PRO A 64 -9.43 14.38 11.69
CA PRO A 64 -10.89 14.26 11.80
C PRO A 64 -11.57 14.09 10.43
N HIS A 65 -10.89 14.38 9.32
CA HIS A 65 -11.51 14.51 7.99
C HIS A 65 -11.98 13.18 7.39
N GLY A 66 -11.32 12.08 7.73
CA GLY A 66 -11.71 10.73 7.35
C GLY A 66 -12.83 10.15 8.22
N HIS A 67 -13.33 10.88 9.23
CA HIS A 67 -14.39 10.44 10.16
C HIS A 67 -14.10 9.09 10.87
N ILE A 68 -12.83 8.72 11.00
CA ILE A 68 -12.41 7.65 11.91
C ILE A 68 -12.20 8.30 13.28
N SER A 69 -12.67 7.67 14.36
CA SER A 69 -12.42 8.21 15.70
C SER A 69 -10.93 8.17 16.04
N ILE A 70 -10.50 9.15 16.85
CA ILE A 70 -9.12 9.27 17.30
C ILE A 70 -8.67 7.97 18.00
N ASP A 71 -9.49 7.40 18.89
CA ASP A 71 -9.15 6.16 19.61
C ASP A 71 -8.92 4.97 18.67
N ILE A 72 -9.73 4.85 17.62
CA ILE A 72 -9.57 3.78 16.63
C ILE A 72 -8.29 3.97 15.84
N SER A 73 -7.98 5.22 15.44
CA SER A 73 -6.74 5.51 14.71
C SER A 73 -5.52 5.28 15.61
N ALA A 74 -5.54 5.75 16.85
CA ALA A 74 -4.49 5.57 17.84
C ALA A 74 -4.23 4.09 18.14
N LYS A 75 -5.28 3.29 18.43
CA LYS A 75 -5.13 1.85 18.66
C LYS A 75 -4.47 1.14 17.49
N ILE A 76 -4.95 1.39 16.27
CA ILE A 76 -4.40 0.75 15.05
C ILE A 76 -2.96 1.19 14.80
N ALA A 77 -2.66 2.48 14.97
CA ALA A 77 -1.32 3.02 14.81
C ALA A 77 -0.35 2.39 15.80
N CYS A 78 -0.69 2.38 17.10
CA CYS A 78 0.13 1.81 18.15
C CYS A 78 0.40 0.32 17.90
N ASP A 79 -0.61 -0.47 17.53
CA ASP A 79 -0.40 -1.89 17.20
C ASP A 79 0.59 -2.07 16.04
N VAL A 80 0.40 -1.33 14.95
CA VAL A 80 1.27 -1.41 13.77
C VAL A 80 2.69 -0.94 14.07
N ILE A 81 2.85 0.10 14.89
CA ILE A 81 4.16 0.61 15.30
C ILE A 81 4.87 -0.38 16.22
N SER A 82 4.16 -0.97 17.19
CA SER A 82 4.72 -2.02 18.06
C SER A 82 5.18 -3.23 17.26
N GLU A 83 4.35 -3.73 16.33
CA GLU A 83 4.71 -4.81 15.40
C GLU A 83 5.97 -4.44 14.57
N PHE A 84 6.02 -3.23 14.02
CA PHE A 84 7.14 -2.75 13.24
C PHE A 84 8.43 -2.64 14.06
N LEU A 85 8.39 -2.04 15.24
CA LEU A 85 9.57 -1.88 16.10
C LEU A 85 10.08 -3.23 16.63
N ALA A 86 9.18 -4.17 16.92
CA ALA A 86 9.53 -5.54 17.31
C ALA A 86 10.20 -6.31 16.16
N ALA A 87 9.74 -6.12 14.92
CA ALA A 87 10.35 -6.72 13.73
C ALA A 87 11.73 -6.14 13.38
N HIS A 88 12.08 -4.96 13.92
CA HIS A 88 13.37 -4.31 13.70
C HIS A 88 14.07 -4.06 15.05
N PRO A 89 14.44 -5.13 15.79
CA PRO A 89 14.89 -5.00 17.16
C PRO A 89 16.18 -4.19 17.26
N LYS A 90 16.19 -3.21 18.16
CA LYS A 90 17.38 -2.42 18.55
C LYS A 90 18.08 -1.65 17.42
N ASP A 91 17.43 -1.40 16.28
CA ASP A 91 18.01 -0.52 15.26
C ASP A 91 17.99 0.94 15.77
N PRO A 92 19.17 1.55 16.03
CA PRO A 92 19.25 2.89 16.63
C PRO A 92 18.87 4.00 15.64
N ARG A 93 18.71 3.68 14.35
CA ARG A 93 18.32 4.65 13.30
C ARG A 93 16.83 4.95 13.33
N LEU A 94 16.03 4.03 13.89
CA LEU A 94 14.59 4.17 13.94
C LEU A 94 14.19 5.19 15.00
N ARG A 95 13.48 6.23 14.57
CA ARG A 95 12.88 7.22 15.44
C ARG A 95 11.56 7.69 14.85
N LEU A 96 10.48 7.51 15.61
CA LEU A 96 9.11 7.72 15.16
C LEU A 96 8.43 8.73 16.09
N TYR A 97 7.79 9.74 15.50
CA TYR A 97 7.04 10.75 16.22
C TYR A 97 5.63 10.83 15.66
N VAL A 98 4.62 10.54 16.49
CA VAL A 98 3.27 11.02 16.19
C VAL A 98 3.16 12.47 16.64
N VAL A 99 2.63 13.34 15.78
CA VAL A 99 2.59 14.79 16.02
C VAL A 99 1.19 15.31 15.72
N ASP A 100 0.54 15.91 16.72
CA ASP A 100 -0.75 16.58 16.56
C ASP A 100 -0.81 17.84 17.43
N GLN A 101 -1.69 18.79 17.09
CA GLN A 101 -1.99 19.97 17.88
C GLN A 101 -3.23 19.77 18.78
N ASP A 102 -4.01 18.69 18.58
CA ASP A 102 -5.12 18.30 19.44
C ASP A 102 -4.61 17.41 20.59
N GLU A 103 -4.69 17.92 21.83
CA GLU A 103 -4.32 17.19 23.04
C GLU A 103 -5.04 15.84 23.16
N ARG A 104 -6.30 15.74 22.69
CA ARG A 104 -7.05 14.48 22.73
C ARG A 104 -6.42 13.41 21.83
N ALA A 105 -5.82 13.82 20.72
CA ALA A 105 -5.08 12.90 19.87
C ALA A 105 -3.80 12.42 20.56
N VAL A 106 -3.08 13.32 21.21
CA VAL A 106 -1.88 12.99 21.99
C VAL A 106 -2.22 12.00 23.11
N GLU A 107 -3.26 12.29 23.90
CA GLU A 107 -3.75 11.42 24.98
C GLU A 107 -4.13 10.03 24.47
N ALA A 108 -4.94 9.94 23.41
CA ALA A 108 -5.35 8.65 22.86
C ALA A 108 -4.16 7.80 22.41
N PHE A 109 -3.12 8.39 21.81
CA PHE A 109 -1.90 7.67 21.47
C PHE A 109 -1.12 7.21 22.71
N LEU A 110 -1.05 8.04 23.75
CA LEU A 110 -0.36 7.70 25.00
C LEU A 110 -1.07 6.58 25.78
N GLU A 111 -2.40 6.53 25.74
CA GLU A 111 -3.22 5.49 26.37
C GLU A 111 -3.13 4.16 25.63
N ASN A 112 -3.08 4.20 24.29
CA ASN A 112 -2.98 2.99 23.46
C ASN A 112 -1.55 2.47 23.31
N TRP A 113 -0.53 3.22 23.72
CA TRP A 113 0.87 2.80 23.66
C TRP A 113 1.19 1.82 24.81
N PRO A 114 1.82 0.65 24.54
CA PRO A 114 1.95 -0.41 25.54
C PRO A 114 2.82 -0.01 26.74
N PRO A 115 2.64 -0.67 27.91
CA PRO A 115 3.36 -0.32 29.14
C PRO A 115 4.89 -0.44 29.02
N ASP A 116 5.39 -1.40 28.25
CA ASP A 116 6.80 -1.62 27.91
C ASP A 116 7.23 -0.73 26.74
N ARG A 117 7.06 0.59 26.92
CA ARG A 117 7.24 1.60 25.88
C ARG A 117 8.61 1.49 25.19
N ASP A 118 8.59 1.25 23.88
CA ASP A 118 9.80 1.37 23.06
C ASP A 118 10.19 2.85 22.91
N ALA A 119 11.38 3.21 23.40
CA ALA A 119 11.90 4.58 23.41
C ALA A 119 12.12 5.19 22.00
N ARG A 120 12.01 4.37 20.95
CA ARG A 120 12.10 4.81 19.56
C ARG A 120 10.81 5.46 19.05
N PHE A 121 9.70 5.31 19.77
CA PHE A 121 8.45 6.02 19.49
C PHE A 121 8.17 7.09 20.56
N SER A 122 7.73 8.26 20.13
CA SER A 122 7.27 9.33 21.04
C SER A 122 6.05 10.06 20.49
N VAL A 123 5.26 10.60 21.41
CA VAL A 123 4.04 11.38 21.12
C VAL A 123 4.35 12.84 21.38
N VAL A 124 4.05 13.70 20.42
CA VAL A 124 4.42 15.12 20.45
C VAL A 124 3.17 15.99 20.26
N LEU A 125 2.95 16.89 21.21
CA LEU A 125 1.98 17.97 21.06
C LEU A 125 2.68 19.13 20.34
N GLY A 126 2.35 19.36 19.08
CA GLY A 126 3.03 20.37 18.28
C GLY A 126 2.66 20.36 16.80
N LYS A 127 3.37 21.18 16.03
CA LYS A 127 3.12 21.35 14.60
C LYS A 127 4.17 20.59 13.78
N ILE A 128 3.70 19.63 12.97
CA ILE A 128 4.57 18.73 12.18
C ILE A 128 5.53 19.45 11.21
N THR A 129 5.19 20.66 10.76
CA THR A 129 6.04 21.48 9.89
C THR A 129 7.00 22.41 10.64
N GLU A 130 7.09 22.29 11.97
CA GLU A 130 7.92 23.13 12.86
C GLU A 130 8.67 22.27 13.90
N MET A 131 8.88 20.98 13.58
CA MET A 131 9.55 20.03 14.48
C MET A 131 10.94 20.49 14.91
N ARG A 132 11.73 21.06 13.98
CA ARG A 132 13.08 21.53 14.29
C ARG A 132 13.04 22.93 14.90
N SER A 133 12.33 23.86 14.27
CA SER A 133 12.35 25.27 14.66
C SER A 133 11.67 25.54 16.00
N ARG A 134 10.59 24.82 16.34
CA ARG A 134 9.87 24.98 17.61
C ARG A 134 10.09 23.84 18.58
N SER A 135 9.92 22.60 18.15
CA SER A 135 10.01 21.45 19.06
C SER A 135 11.46 20.99 19.32
N ARG A 136 12.46 21.58 18.65
CA ARG A 136 13.89 21.21 18.72
C ARG A 136 14.17 19.74 18.42
N MET A 137 13.28 19.09 17.65
CA MET A 137 13.37 17.69 17.24
C MET A 137 13.78 17.61 15.78
N THR A 138 14.86 16.87 15.48
CA THR A 138 15.30 16.69 14.10
C THR A 138 14.50 15.60 13.42
N CYS A 139 13.63 15.99 12.48
CA CYS A 139 12.85 15.08 11.65
C CYS A 139 13.16 15.35 10.17
N SER A 140 13.75 14.37 9.49
CA SER A 140 14.10 14.51 8.07
C SER A 140 13.05 13.88 7.16
N ILE A 141 12.04 13.20 7.70
CA ILE A 141 10.95 12.58 6.95
C ILE A 141 9.62 12.99 7.58
N LEU A 142 8.73 13.62 6.81
CA LEU A 142 7.37 13.92 7.25
C LEU A 142 6.34 13.11 6.48
N VAL A 143 5.26 12.75 7.15
CA VAL A 143 4.09 12.15 6.52
C VAL A 143 3.05 13.21 6.22
N ASN A 144 2.58 13.22 4.98
CA ASN A 144 1.47 14.03 4.55
C ASN A 144 0.23 13.15 4.32
N GLU A 145 -0.85 13.40 5.03
CA GLU A 145 -2.15 12.83 4.65
C GLU A 145 -2.58 13.40 3.28
N ALA A 146 -2.84 12.53 2.32
CA ALA A 146 -3.15 12.90 0.94
C ALA A 146 -4.44 12.23 0.45
N THR A 147 -5.05 12.83 -0.58
CA THR A 147 -6.12 12.18 -1.35
C THR A 147 -5.53 11.36 -2.50
N TRP A 148 -6.35 10.51 -3.13
CA TRP A 148 -6.00 9.76 -4.34
C TRP A 148 -5.43 10.63 -5.48
N ARG A 149 -5.72 11.94 -5.47
CA ARG A 149 -5.20 12.87 -6.49
C ARG A 149 -3.75 13.25 -6.28
N LEU A 150 -3.18 13.00 -5.09
CA LEU A 150 -1.88 13.53 -4.67
C LEU A 150 -1.79 15.03 -4.99
N LYS A 151 -2.85 15.76 -4.60
CA LYS A 151 -3.04 17.20 -4.82
C LYS A 151 -3.33 17.88 -3.50
N PRO A 152 -3.17 19.22 -3.44
CA PRO A 152 -3.43 19.93 -2.21
C PRO A 152 -4.87 19.83 -1.72
N GLY A 153 -5.03 19.91 -0.38
CA GLY A 153 -6.34 20.06 0.24
C GLY A 153 -6.93 18.82 0.91
N ALA A 154 -6.13 17.81 1.25
CA ALA A 154 -6.64 16.65 2.01
C ALA A 154 -7.07 17.07 3.43
N THR A 155 -6.18 17.73 4.16
CA THR A 155 -6.39 18.27 5.52
C THR A 155 -5.71 19.64 5.63
N PRO A 156 -6.01 20.46 6.66
CA PRO A 156 -5.26 21.69 6.92
C PRO A 156 -3.76 21.47 7.08
N VAL A 157 -3.36 20.39 7.77
CA VAL A 157 -1.96 19.97 7.89
C VAL A 157 -1.37 19.65 6.51
N SER A 158 -2.12 18.96 5.66
CA SER A 158 -1.70 18.67 4.28
C SER A 158 -1.44 19.94 3.48
N VAL A 159 -2.37 20.89 3.53
CA VAL A 159 -2.22 22.20 2.88
C VAL A 159 -0.96 22.91 3.38
N GLN A 160 -0.68 22.87 4.68
CA GLN A 160 0.50 23.50 5.25
C GLN A 160 1.80 22.84 4.79
N ILE A 161 1.93 21.51 4.92
CA ILE A 161 3.10 20.75 4.45
C ILE A 161 3.40 21.07 2.99
N GLN A 162 2.35 21.19 2.18
CA GLN A 162 2.50 21.41 0.75
C GLN A 162 2.80 22.85 0.38
N THR A 163 2.27 23.81 1.13
CA THR A 163 2.62 25.23 0.99
C THR A 163 4.10 25.40 1.32
N ASP A 164 4.55 24.84 2.45
CA ASP A 164 5.94 24.91 2.89
C ASP A 164 6.88 24.08 2.01
N GLY A 165 6.39 22.97 1.45
CA GLY A 165 7.12 22.15 0.49
C GLY A 165 7.41 22.88 -0.83
N GLY A 166 6.57 23.84 -1.21
CA GLY A 166 6.74 24.67 -2.40
C GLY A 166 6.48 23.95 -3.72
N LYS A 167 6.55 24.70 -4.83
CA LYS A 167 6.24 24.18 -6.18
C LYS A 167 7.11 22.98 -6.57
N ALA A 168 8.38 22.99 -6.20
CA ALA A 168 9.33 21.93 -6.57
C ALA A 168 8.94 20.56 -6.02
N MET A 169 8.41 20.50 -4.79
CA MET A 169 7.88 19.27 -4.20
C MET A 169 6.72 18.70 -5.03
N TRP A 170 5.86 19.57 -5.55
CA TRP A 170 4.71 19.17 -6.36
C TRP A 170 5.08 18.67 -7.73
N ASP A 171 6.03 19.33 -8.38
CA ASP A 171 6.58 18.88 -9.66
C ASP A 171 7.20 17.50 -9.48
N GLU A 172 7.95 17.28 -8.40
CA GLU A 172 8.54 15.98 -8.08
C GLU A 172 7.49 14.91 -7.75
N THR A 173 6.46 15.26 -6.97
CA THR A 173 5.33 14.36 -6.69
C THR A 173 4.64 13.92 -7.98
N ARG A 174 4.38 14.86 -8.91
CA ARG A 174 3.76 14.54 -10.22
C ARG A 174 4.68 13.72 -11.12
N ARG A 175 5.98 13.99 -11.08
CA ARG A 175 6.99 13.27 -11.86
C ARG A 175 7.07 11.81 -11.44
N LEU A 176 7.10 11.55 -10.14
CA LEU A 176 7.18 10.20 -9.57
C LEU A 176 5.84 9.46 -9.64
N TYR A 177 4.74 10.17 -9.41
CA TYR A 177 3.40 9.58 -9.31
C TYR A 177 2.42 10.28 -10.26
N PRO A 178 2.55 10.04 -11.59
CA PRO A 178 1.66 10.65 -12.58
C PRO A 178 0.23 10.10 -12.54
N ASN A 179 0.03 8.95 -11.89
CA ASN A 179 -1.26 8.27 -11.78
C ASN A 179 -1.90 8.50 -10.41
N PRO A 180 -3.24 8.44 -10.32
CA PRO A 180 -3.96 8.40 -9.05
C PRO A 180 -3.37 7.41 -8.05
N GLY A 181 -3.19 7.88 -6.82
CA GLY A 181 -2.85 7.02 -5.70
C GLY A 181 -4.03 6.17 -5.23
N ALA A 182 -3.74 5.14 -4.45
CA ALA A 182 -4.69 4.18 -3.93
C ALA A 182 -4.78 4.26 -2.41
N VAL A 183 -5.99 4.10 -1.89
CA VAL A 183 -6.24 4.05 -0.45
C VAL A 183 -5.47 2.90 0.20
N GLY A 184 -4.85 3.20 1.34
CA GLY A 184 -3.99 2.31 2.11
C GLY A 184 -2.56 2.20 1.59
N ASN A 185 -2.12 3.09 0.68
CA ASN A 185 -0.76 3.10 0.17
C ASN A 185 -0.01 4.40 0.57
N ALA A 186 1.32 4.34 0.50
CA ALA A 186 2.25 5.43 0.75
C ALA A 186 3.08 5.76 -0.49
N TYR A 187 3.41 7.03 -0.67
CA TYR A 187 4.04 7.60 -1.86
C TYR A 187 5.18 8.55 -1.44
N PRO A 188 6.39 8.00 -1.21
CA PRO A 188 7.56 8.78 -0.77
C PRO A 188 8.13 9.65 -1.89
N VAL A 189 8.36 10.92 -1.56
CA VAL A 189 8.86 11.95 -2.47
C VAL A 189 10.10 12.58 -1.84
N PRO A 190 11.28 12.52 -2.51
CA PRO A 190 12.44 13.27 -2.08
C PRO A 190 12.16 14.76 -2.22
N LEU A 191 12.45 15.52 -1.16
CA LEU A 191 12.18 16.95 -1.11
C LEU A 191 13.36 17.72 -1.72
N PRO A 192 13.15 18.50 -2.80
CA PRO A 192 14.23 19.25 -3.45
C PRO A 192 14.94 20.23 -2.49
N VAL A 193 16.24 20.47 -2.70
CA VAL A 193 17.05 21.42 -1.88
C VAL A 193 16.49 22.85 -1.88
N THR A 194 15.72 23.19 -2.91
CA THR A 194 15.06 24.49 -3.08
C THR A 194 13.75 24.62 -2.30
N SER A 195 13.27 23.55 -1.66
CA SER A 195 12.05 23.59 -0.86
C SER A 195 12.23 24.42 0.42
N PRO A 196 11.33 25.37 0.73
CA PRO A 196 11.39 26.14 1.98
C PRO A 196 11.37 25.24 3.22
N LEU A 197 10.54 24.19 3.22
CA LEU A 197 10.45 23.21 4.29
C LEU A 197 11.78 22.47 4.50
N ARG A 198 12.49 22.12 3.42
CA ARG A 198 13.83 21.53 3.52
C ARG A 198 14.85 22.51 4.08
N GLN A 199 14.84 23.76 3.66
CA GLN A 199 15.82 24.75 4.11
C GLN A 199 15.66 25.08 5.60
N ARG A 200 14.42 25.26 6.06
CA ARG A 200 14.12 25.60 7.46
C ARG A 200 14.17 24.40 8.40
N GLU A 201 13.43 23.35 8.08
CA GLU A 201 13.20 22.22 9.00
C GLU A 201 14.09 21.01 8.72
N ARG A 202 14.82 21.04 7.60
CA ARG A 202 15.75 19.97 7.16
C ARG A 202 15.08 18.64 6.86
N VAL A 203 13.81 18.74 6.48
CA VAL A 203 13.05 17.66 5.85
C VAL A 203 13.67 17.32 4.49
N ARG A 204 13.95 16.04 4.28
CA ARG A 204 14.52 15.47 3.05
C ARG A 204 13.52 14.63 2.29
N HIS A 205 12.49 14.09 2.94
CA HIS A 205 11.44 13.32 2.28
C HIS A 205 10.06 13.68 2.83
N ILE A 206 9.06 13.64 1.93
CA ILE A 206 7.65 13.64 2.27
C ILE A 206 7.07 12.29 1.87
N ILE A 207 6.40 11.60 2.78
CA ILE A 207 5.64 10.39 2.47
C ILE A 207 4.17 10.77 2.38
N HIS A 208 3.61 10.85 1.17
CA HIS A 208 2.17 11.04 1.02
C HIS A 208 1.46 9.74 1.31
N VAL A 209 0.61 9.70 2.32
CA VAL A 209 -0.17 8.51 2.70
C VAL A 209 -1.63 8.76 2.40
N ILE A 210 -2.31 7.78 1.80
CA ILE A 210 -3.72 7.91 1.41
C ILE A 210 -4.55 7.04 2.34
N PRO A 211 -5.02 7.56 3.48
CA PRO A 211 -5.81 6.77 4.41
C PRO A 211 -7.23 6.52 3.88
N PRO A 212 -7.97 5.58 4.49
CA PRO A 212 -9.40 5.42 4.22
C PRO A 212 -10.20 6.63 4.66
N ASN A 213 -11.36 6.78 4.02
CA ASN A 213 -12.33 7.80 4.33
C ASN A 213 -13.65 7.13 4.74
N MET A 214 -14.22 7.51 5.89
CA MET A 214 -15.59 7.17 6.30
C MET A 214 -16.56 8.35 6.13
N ASN A 215 -16.05 9.55 5.81
CA ASN A 215 -16.87 10.74 5.63
C ASN A 215 -17.68 10.64 4.33
N PRO A 216 -19.03 10.57 4.39
CA PRO A 216 -19.87 10.47 3.19
C PRO A 216 -19.81 11.71 2.31
N ALA A 217 -19.37 12.86 2.85
CA ALA A 217 -19.17 14.10 2.09
C ALA A 217 -17.86 14.12 1.29
N ARG A 218 -17.02 13.08 1.40
CA ARG A 218 -15.73 12.97 0.71
C ARG A 218 -15.70 11.73 -0.18
N PRO A 219 -14.84 11.70 -1.22
CA PRO A 219 -14.76 10.56 -2.13
C PRO A 219 -14.47 9.23 -1.43
N ASP A 220 -14.96 8.15 -2.02
CA ASP A 220 -14.70 6.76 -1.62
C ASP A 220 -14.98 6.45 -0.13
N PRO A 221 -16.15 6.85 0.43
CA PRO A 221 -16.48 6.49 1.80
C PRO A 221 -16.60 4.98 1.95
N VAL A 222 -16.01 4.43 3.01
CA VAL A 222 -16.07 3.00 3.33
C VAL A 222 -16.67 2.78 4.73
N PRO A 223 -17.35 1.63 4.96
CA PRO A 223 -17.81 1.26 6.30
C PRO A 223 -16.64 1.07 7.27
N LEU A 224 -16.89 1.25 8.57
CA LEU A 224 -15.88 1.19 9.64
C LEU A 224 -15.00 -0.07 9.58
N GLN A 225 -15.58 -1.25 9.36
CA GLN A 225 -14.82 -2.51 9.28
C GLN A 225 -13.74 -2.46 8.19
N LYS A 226 -14.10 -1.96 6.99
CA LYS A 226 -13.16 -1.79 5.88
C LYS A 226 -12.19 -0.64 6.12
N ALA A 227 -12.65 0.43 6.79
CA ALA A 227 -11.79 1.54 7.19
C ALA A 227 -10.67 1.07 8.13
N ARG A 228 -10.96 0.21 9.11
CA ARG A 228 -9.94 -0.35 10.02
C ARG A 228 -8.86 -1.13 9.27
N LEU A 229 -9.25 -2.00 8.34
CA LEU A 229 -8.32 -2.78 7.52
C LEU A 229 -7.43 -1.87 6.63
N LEU A 230 -8.05 -0.89 5.97
CA LEU A 230 -7.33 0.05 5.11
C LEU A 230 -6.45 1.02 5.91
N LEU A 231 -6.82 1.38 7.13
CA LEU A 231 -6.05 2.25 8.00
C LEU A 231 -4.81 1.52 8.53
N ARG A 232 -4.96 0.26 8.96
CA ARG A 232 -3.83 -0.61 9.30
C ARG A 232 -2.87 -0.71 8.12
N LYS A 233 -3.40 -0.99 6.93
CA LYS A 233 -2.60 -1.03 5.69
C LYS A 233 -1.89 0.30 5.41
N ALA A 234 -2.53 1.45 5.64
CA ALA A 234 -1.94 2.77 5.44
C ALA A 234 -0.74 3.02 6.38
N TYR A 235 -0.88 2.70 7.67
CA TYR A 235 0.23 2.80 8.63
C TYR A 235 1.36 1.81 8.30
N THR A 236 1.05 0.58 7.89
CA THR A 236 2.06 -0.39 7.45
C THR A 236 2.84 0.13 6.24
N ALA A 237 2.14 0.59 5.20
CA ALA A 237 2.78 1.14 4.00
C ALA A 237 3.63 2.39 4.30
N MET A 238 3.20 3.22 5.25
CA MET A 238 3.96 4.37 5.74
C MET A 238 5.29 3.93 6.37
N LEU A 239 5.26 2.95 7.27
CA LEU A 239 6.45 2.45 7.96
C LEU A 239 7.39 1.66 7.01
N GLU A 240 6.86 0.90 6.06
CA GLU A 240 7.65 0.25 5.01
C GLU A 240 8.36 1.27 4.11
N ALA A 241 7.66 2.34 3.73
CA ALA A 241 8.25 3.42 2.94
C ALA A 241 9.35 4.16 3.73
N TYR A 242 9.12 4.39 5.03
CA TYR A 242 10.12 4.94 5.94
C TYR A 242 11.35 4.04 6.04
N TRP A 243 11.16 2.74 6.28
CA TRP A 243 12.25 1.78 6.42
C TRP A 243 13.16 1.72 5.18
N ARG A 244 12.55 1.72 3.98
CA ARG A 244 13.32 1.74 2.75
C ARG A 244 14.16 3.01 2.60
N ILE A 245 13.64 4.18 2.98
CA ILE A 245 14.41 5.44 2.97
C ILE A 245 15.59 5.36 3.96
N VAL A 246 15.36 4.85 5.17
CA VAL A 246 16.41 4.66 6.19
C VAL A 246 17.52 3.70 5.68
N GLY A 247 17.13 2.65 4.95
CA GLY A 247 18.06 1.70 4.32
C GLY A 247 18.93 2.36 3.24
N GLU A 248 18.30 3.04 2.28
CA GLU A 248 19.00 3.71 1.17
C GLU A 248 20.02 4.75 1.64
N GLU A 249 19.78 5.42 2.77
CA GLU A 249 20.71 6.40 3.31
C GLU A 249 21.90 5.80 4.05
N ALA A 250 21.73 4.63 4.66
CA ALA A 250 22.86 3.93 5.28
C ALA A 250 23.87 3.44 4.23
N ASP A 251 23.41 3.13 3.03
CA ASP A 251 24.27 2.73 1.92
C ASP A 251 25.00 3.92 1.29
N ARG A 252 24.37 5.10 1.20
CA ARG A 252 25.05 6.32 0.73
C ARG A 252 26.16 6.79 1.67
N GLY A 253 25.95 6.66 2.98
CA GLY A 253 26.97 7.01 4.00
C GLY A 253 28.21 6.13 3.98
N LYS A 254 28.20 4.97 3.30
CA LYS A 254 29.37 4.10 3.11
C LYS A 254 30.15 4.42 1.83
N GLY A 255 29.60 5.22 0.91
CA GLY A 255 30.19 5.54 -0.39
C GLY A 255 30.95 6.87 -0.45
N GLU A 256 30.80 7.75 0.53
CA GLU A 256 31.47 9.06 0.60
C GLU A 256 32.76 9.01 1.44
N GLY A 257 33.60 8.01 1.15
CA GLY A 257 34.90 7.82 1.75
C GLY A 257 36.03 7.78 0.72
N ASP A 258 35.90 8.48 -0.42
CA ASP A 258 37.04 8.83 -1.28
C ASP A 258 36.55 9.66 -2.47
N ARG A 259 36.77 10.98 -2.40
CA ARG A 259 36.90 11.97 -3.51
C ARG A 259 36.40 13.33 -3.04
N ASP A 260 37.27 14.03 -2.32
CA ASP A 260 37.22 15.48 -2.27
C ASP A 260 38.52 16.02 -2.89
N GLY A 261 38.39 17.01 -3.75
CA GLY A 261 39.49 17.62 -4.48
C GLY A 261 39.34 17.59 -6.00
N GLN A 262 38.42 18.40 -6.54
CA GLN A 262 38.86 19.35 -7.57
C GLN A 262 37.86 20.50 -7.75
N GLU A 263 38.30 21.69 -7.36
CA GLU A 263 37.77 22.98 -7.78
C GLU A 263 37.76 23.08 -9.31
N VAL A 264 36.66 23.56 -9.91
CA VAL A 264 36.70 24.14 -11.24
C VAL A 264 36.09 25.54 -11.19
N LYS A 265 36.93 26.46 -11.64
CA LYS A 265 36.82 27.92 -11.62
C LYS A 265 35.77 28.42 -12.60
N ASP A 266 35.18 29.54 -12.21
CA ASP A 266 34.41 30.47 -13.03
C ASP A 266 35.16 30.90 -14.30
N VAL A 267 34.44 31.00 -15.42
CA VAL A 267 34.77 31.90 -16.52
C VAL A 267 33.50 32.63 -16.96
N ASP A 268 33.59 33.95 -16.79
CA ASP A 268 32.73 35.03 -17.23
C ASP A 268 32.23 34.96 -18.68
N GLY A 269 31.14 35.69 -18.93
CA GLY A 269 31.10 36.54 -20.13
C GLY A 269 29.79 36.57 -20.90
N LYS A 270 28.84 37.39 -20.41
CA LYS A 270 28.07 38.42 -21.14
C LYS A 270 27.98 38.29 -22.68
N ASP A 271 26.78 38.39 -23.26
CA ASP A 271 26.17 39.70 -23.50
C ASP A 271 24.75 39.61 -24.11
N GLU A 272 24.06 40.73 -23.93
CA GLU A 272 22.64 41.01 -24.16
C GLU A 272 22.23 41.12 -25.64
N ASN A 273 20.93 40.94 -25.93
CA ASN A 273 19.98 42.04 -26.20
C ASN A 273 18.89 41.68 -27.25
N ARG A 274 17.65 41.57 -26.74
CA ARG A 274 16.41 42.22 -27.20
C ARG A 274 16.09 42.32 -28.70
N LYS A 275 14.93 41.77 -29.08
CA LYS A 275 13.88 42.52 -29.83
C LYS A 275 12.50 41.86 -29.69
N MET A 276 11.57 42.64 -29.12
CA MET A 276 10.13 42.48 -29.23
C MET A 276 9.68 42.89 -30.64
N VAL A 277 8.76 42.14 -31.25
CA VAL A 277 7.78 42.66 -32.22
C VAL A 277 6.45 41.94 -32.00
N GLN A 278 5.40 42.74 -31.76
CA GLN A 278 3.99 42.38 -31.80
C GLN A 278 3.52 42.16 -33.24
N GLY A 279 2.60 41.22 -33.44
CA GLY A 279 1.83 41.06 -34.66
C GLY A 279 0.58 40.22 -34.36
N ASP A 280 -0.57 40.86 -34.49
CA ASP A 280 -1.92 40.36 -34.17
C ASP A 280 -2.56 39.64 -35.38
N ALA A 281 -3.69 38.99 -35.09
CA ALA A 281 -4.82 38.62 -35.97
C ALA A 281 -4.95 37.17 -36.52
N THR A 282 -5.87 36.47 -35.84
CA THR A 282 -7.08 35.79 -36.35
C THR A 282 -7.08 34.31 -36.78
N LYS A 283 -7.92 33.57 -36.02
CA LYS A 283 -8.91 32.53 -36.37
C LYS A 283 -8.42 31.25 -37.06
N GLU A 284 -8.55 30.13 -36.34
CA GLU A 284 -9.52 29.08 -36.70
C GLU A 284 -9.76 28.11 -35.52
N ASN A 285 -11.04 27.77 -35.35
CA ASN A 285 -11.61 26.97 -34.28
C ASN A 285 -11.95 25.60 -34.88
N GLU A 286 -11.23 24.54 -34.51
CA GLU A 286 -11.65 23.17 -34.79
C GLU A 286 -11.57 22.28 -33.54
N GLN A 287 -12.70 21.63 -33.30
CA GLN A 287 -13.05 20.77 -32.19
C GLN A 287 -12.07 19.59 -32.06
N ARG A 288 -11.41 19.46 -30.91
CA ARG A 288 -10.74 18.22 -30.50
C ARG A 288 -11.65 17.45 -29.55
N LYS A 289 -12.14 16.31 -30.03
CA LYS A 289 -12.81 15.28 -29.24
C LYS A 289 -11.86 14.79 -28.13
N ASN A 290 -12.31 14.87 -26.89
CA ASN A 290 -11.65 14.27 -25.73
C ASN A 290 -11.59 12.74 -25.91
N GLY A 291 -10.39 12.21 -26.12
CA GLY A 291 -10.08 10.79 -25.90
C GLY A 291 -9.73 10.56 -24.43
N GLU A 292 -10.44 9.65 -23.77
CA GLU A 292 -10.16 9.22 -22.40
C GLU A 292 -8.74 8.66 -22.24
N PRO A 293 -8.07 8.86 -21.09
CA PRO A 293 -6.75 8.30 -20.84
C PRO A 293 -6.86 6.78 -20.58
N LYS A 294 -6.16 6.00 -21.41
CA LYS A 294 -6.07 4.54 -21.31
C LYS A 294 -5.34 4.10 -20.03
N SER A 295 -5.85 3.04 -19.40
CA SER A 295 -5.32 2.40 -18.20
C SER A 295 -4.03 1.61 -18.49
N LEU A 296 -3.18 1.38 -17.49
CA LEU A 296 -1.98 0.53 -17.60
C LEU A 296 -2.31 -0.94 -18.00
N PHE A 297 -3.54 -1.37 -17.74
CA PHE A 297 -4.08 -2.64 -18.26
C PHE A 297 -4.29 -2.60 -19.79
N ASP A 298 -4.68 -1.45 -20.35
CA ASP A 298 -4.78 -1.25 -21.81
C ASP A 298 -3.41 -1.26 -22.47
N ILE A 299 -2.36 -0.79 -21.77
CA ILE A 299 -0.97 -0.82 -22.24
C ILE A 299 -0.46 -2.28 -22.29
N LEU A 300 -0.83 -3.11 -21.32
CA LEU A 300 -0.44 -4.53 -21.27
C LEU A 300 -1.10 -5.36 -22.38
N MET A 301 -2.35 -5.04 -22.72
CA MET A 301 -3.10 -5.76 -23.76
C MET A 301 -2.78 -5.29 -25.20
N SER A 302 -2.12 -4.14 -25.39
CA SER A 302 -1.92 -3.56 -26.74
C SER A 302 -0.54 -3.70 -27.38
N SER A 303 0.45 -4.37 -26.77
CA SER A 303 1.81 -4.47 -27.34
C SER A 303 2.22 -5.89 -27.74
N SER A 304 2.24 -6.17 -29.05
CA SER A 304 3.27 -6.96 -29.75
C SER A 304 3.14 -6.72 -31.25
N ALA A 305 3.64 -5.58 -31.70
CA ALA A 305 3.91 -5.30 -33.10
C ALA A 305 5.09 -4.33 -33.18
N ALA A 306 6.25 -4.84 -33.58
CA ALA A 306 7.18 -4.21 -34.51
C ALA A 306 8.51 -4.98 -34.48
N CYS A 307 8.65 -5.92 -35.42
CA CYS A 307 9.96 -6.20 -36.00
C CYS A 307 10.25 -5.11 -37.06
N ALA A 308 11.54 -4.75 -37.16
CA ALA A 308 12.22 -4.02 -38.24
C ALA A 308 11.95 -2.50 -38.38
N ALA A 309 12.91 -1.69 -37.91
CA ALA A 309 13.66 -0.71 -38.72
C ALA A 309 14.71 0.00 -37.84
N GLU A 310 15.97 0.01 -38.29
CA GLU A 310 17.10 0.72 -37.67
C GLU A 310 16.93 2.25 -37.74
N SER A 311 17.19 2.96 -36.63
CA SER A 311 17.82 4.29 -36.66
C SER A 311 18.42 4.63 -35.28
N THR A 312 19.58 5.26 -35.33
CA THR A 312 20.58 5.43 -34.28
C THR A 312 20.25 6.54 -33.27
N SER A 313 20.11 6.21 -31.97
CA SER A 313 20.33 7.11 -30.82
C SER A 313 20.49 6.30 -29.52
N PRO A 314 21.23 6.80 -28.49
CA PRO A 314 21.72 5.97 -27.38
C PRO A 314 20.61 5.60 -26.36
N PRO A 315 20.75 4.48 -25.63
CA PRO A 315 19.65 3.91 -24.87
C PRO A 315 19.42 4.64 -23.53
N PRO A 316 18.16 4.85 -23.10
CA PRO A 316 17.86 5.18 -21.71
C PRO A 316 17.96 3.91 -20.86
N VAL A 317 18.75 3.99 -19.79
CA VAL A 317 19.02 2.92 -18.83
C VAL A 317 17.82 2.73 -17.87
N HIS A 318 17.55 1.46 -17.50
CA HIS A 318 16.56 0.92 -16.56
C HIS A 318 15.05 1.12 -16.86
N ARG A 319 14.47 0.18 -17.65
CA ARG A 319 13.01 -0.10 -17.70
C ARG A 319 12.63 -1.59 -17.81
N SER A 320 13.58 -2.51 -17.70
CA SER A 320 13.34 -3.96 -17.90
C SER A 320 13.09 -4.74 -16.60
N GLU A 321 13.68 -4.35 -15.48
CA GLU A 321 13.67 -5.16 -14.24
C GLU A 321 12.32 -5.14 -13.50
N ASP A 322 11.66 -3.98 -13.37
CA ASP A 322 10.36 -3.86 -12.66
C ASP A 322 9.21 -4.66 -13.28
N ARG A 323 9.29 -4.97 -14.59
CA ARG A 323 8.28 -5.77 -15.27
C ARG A 323 8.36 -7.26 -14.94
N HIS A 324 9.53 -7.76 -14.55
CA HIS A 324 9.72 -9.16 -14.19
C HIS A 324 9.27 -9.40 -12.73
N ALA A 325 9.54 -8.44 -11.83
CA ALA A 325 9.18 -8.56 -10.42
C ALA A 325 7.66 -8.68 -10.15
N TRP A 326 6.81 -7.98 -10.91
CA TRP A 326 5.35 -8.01 -10.66
C TRP A 326 4.65 -9.26 -11.22
N ILE A 327 5.18 -9.81 -12.33
CA ILE A 327 4.66 -11.02 -12.96
C ILE A 327 4.80 -12.24 -12.02
N ASP A 328 5.78 -12.18 -11.13
CA ASP A 328 6.17 -13.22 -10.18
C ASP A 328 5.59 -13.03 -8.78
N MET A 329 4.66 -12.10 -8.59
CA MET A 329 4.05 -11.80 -7.28
C MET A 329 3.31 -12.98 -6.62
N LEU A 330 3.03 -14.05 -7.37
CA LEU A 330 2.44 -15.28 -6.83
C LEU A 330 3.47 -16.31 -6.36
N MET A 331 4.73 -16.19 -6.78
CA MET A 331 5.79 -17.14 -6.43
C MET A 331 6.03 -17.24 -4.92
N PRO A 332 6.04 -16.14 -4.13
CA PRO A 332 6.24 -16.24 -2.69
C PRO A 332 5.24 -17.16 -1.99
N TYR A 333 3.96 -17.16 -2.40
CA TYR A 333 2.94 -18.07 -1.84
C TYR A 333 3.26 -19.55 -2.11
N CYS A 334 3.90 -19.83 -3.25
CA CYS A 334 4.23 -21.19 -3.68
C CYS A 334 5.50 -21.71 -2.98
N GLU A 335 6.49 -20.83 -2.80
CA GLU A 335 7.79 -21.17 -2.22
C GLU A 335 7.72 -21.31 -0.70
N HIS A 336 7.12 -20.32 -0.03
CA HIS A 336 7.11 -20.19 1.42
C HIS A 336 5.69 -20.01 1.99
N PRO A 337 4.75 -20.95 1.74
CA PRO A 337 3.37 -20.83 2.19
C PRO A 337 3.21 -20.65 3.72
N GLU A 338 4.15 -21.17 4.50
CA GLU A 338 4.21 -21.08 5.96
C GLU A 338 4.42 -19.66 6.49
N GLN A 339 4.93 -18.73 5.67
CA GLN A 339 5.17 -17.34 6.07
C GLN A 339 3.90 -16.48 6.01
N PHE A 340 2.82 -17.00 5.43
CA PHE A 340 1.57 -16.28 5.25
C PHE A 340 0.57 -16.62 6.34
N THR A 341 -0.23 -15.62 6.73
CA THR A 341 -1.26 -15.81 7.75
C THR A 341 -2.42 -16.64 7.22
N SER A 342 -3.22 -17.23 8.11
CA SER A 342 -4.43 -17.99 7.75
C SER A 342 -5.51 -17.17 7.04
N ASP A 343 -5.44 -15.84 7.09
CA ASP A 343 -6.30 -14.95 6.30
C ASP A 343 -5.91 -14.96 4.81
N GLN A 344 -4.63 -15.19 4.50
CA GLN A 344 -4.12 -15.23 3.13
C GLN A 344 -4.01 -16.67 2.62
N MET A 345 -3.45 -17.57 3.44
CA MET A 345 -3.17 -18.96 3.14
C MET A 345 -4.26 -19.86 3.71
N VAL A 346 -5.12 -20.38 2.83
CA VAL A 346 -6.27 -21.21 3.23
C VAL A 346 -5.83 -22.64 3.53
N TRP A 347 -4.92 -23.16 2.70
CA TRP A 347 -4.40 -24.52 2.80
C TRP A 347 -3.16 -24.66 1.92
N TYR A 348 -2.24 -25.54 2.31
CA TYR A 348 -1.13 -25.95 1.46
C TYR A 348 -0.61 -27.32 1.88
N ASP A 349 0.11 -27.96 0.97
CA ASP A 349 0.93 -29.14 1.22
C ASP A 349 2.27 -29.03 0.47
N GLU A 350 2.95 -30.16 0.23
CA GLU A 350 4.21 -30.20 -0.52
C GLU A 350 4.06 -29.84 -2.01
N ALA A 351 2.86 -29.98 -2.59
CA ALA A 351 2.64 -29.86 -4.03
C ALA A 351 1.78 -28.65 -4.42
N MET A 352 0.87 -28.20 -3.55
CA MET A 352 -0.19 -27.27 -3.87
C MET A 352 -0.38 -26.21 -2.78
N VAL A 353 -0.92 -25.07 -3.19
CA VAL A 353 -1.36 -23.99 -2.29
C VAL A 353 -2.74 -23.49 -2.70
N VAL A 354 -3.53 -23.09 -1.71
CA VAL A 354 -4.81 -22.41 -1.86
C VAL A 354 -4.73 -21.10 -1.10
N VAL A 355 -4.82 -19.99 -1.84
CA VAL A 355 -4.76 -18.65 -1.26
C VAL A 355 -6.02 -17.86 -1.55
N ARG A 356 -6.39 -16.94 -0.65
CA ARG A 356 -7.44 -15.96 -0.94
C ARG A 356 -6.91 -14.95 -1.95
N ASP A 357 -7.69 -14.68 -3.00
CA ASP A 357 -7.33 -13.62 -3.95
C ASP A 357 -7.36 -12.27 -3.23
N LYS A 358 -6.24 -11.53 -3.28
CA LYS A 358 -6.06 -10.22 -2.61
C LYS A 358 -7.06 -9.16 -3.09
N PHE A 359 -7.63 -9.32 -4.28
CA PHE A 359 -8.60 -8.42 -4.89
C PHE A 359 -9.83 -9.22 -5.37
N PRO A 360 -10.63 -9.80 -4.45
CA PRO A 360 -11.65 -10.78 -4.79
C PRO A 360 -12.73 -10.17 -5.67
N LYS A 361 -13.11 -10.88 -6.75
CA LYS A 361 -14.12 -10.42 -7.73
C LYS A 361 -15.54 -10.87 -7.40
N ALA A 362 -15.67 -11.81 -6.47
CA ALA A 362 -16.92 -12.29 -5.87
C ALA A 362 -16.78 -12.39 -4.34
N GLN A 363 -17.82 -12.81 -3.62
CA GLN A 363 -17.75 -13.04 -2.17
C GLN A 363 -16.65 -14.04 -1.78
N ALA A 364 -16.48 -15.11 -2.58
CA ALA A 364 -15.46 -16.12 -2.39
C ALA A 364 -14.61 -16.20 -3.66
N HIS A 365 -13.31 -15.90 -3.55
CA HIS A 365 -12.40 -15.95 -4.68
C HIS A 365 -11.02 -16.40 -4.21
N PHE A 366 -10.58 -17.54 -4.71
CA PHE A 366 -9.33 -18.19 -4.35
C PHE A 366 -8.50 -18.48 -5.59
N LEU A 367 -7.19 -18.59 -5.37
CA LEU A 367 -6.23 -19.08 -6.35
C LEU A 367 -5.70 -20.42 -5.85
N VAL A 368 -5.84 -21.45 -6.67
CA VAL A 368 -5.23 -22.77 -6.45
C VAL A 368 -4.03 -22.87 -7.39
N MET A 369 -2.85 -23.13 -6.84
CA MET A 369 -1.59 -23.07 -7.58
C MET A 369 -0.72 -24.28 -7.26
N PRO A 370 0.01 -24.83 -8.24
CA PRO A 370 1.08 -25.76 -7.95
C PRO A 370 2.22 -24.99 -7.29
N ARG A 371 2.91 -25.61 -6.34
CA ARG A 371 4.13 -25.05 -5.74
C ARG A 371 5.29 -25.03 -6.73
N ARG A 372 5.30 -26.01 -7.65
CA ARG A 372 6.25 -26.02 -8.77
C ARG A 372 5.99 -24.81 -9.69
N PRO A 373 7.04 -24.08 -10.11
CA PRO A 373 6.89 -23.00 -11.08
C PRO A 373 6.35 -23.52 -12.43
N ILE A 374 5.29 -22.88 -12.93
CA ILE A 374 4.71 -23.16 -14.26
C ILE A 374 4.27 -21.82 -14.88
N ASP A 375 4.74 -21.55 -16.10
CA ASP A 375 4.50 -20.29 -16.83
C ASP A 375 3.11 -20.26 -17.48
N GLY A 376 2.09 -20.20 -16.63
CA GLY A 376 0.71 -19.99 -17.03
C GLY A 376 0.12 -21.14 -17.84
N LEU A 377 -1.12 -20.93 -18.27
CA LEU A 377 -1.94 -21.95 -18.93
C LEU A 377 -1.34 -22.47 -20.24
N THR A 378 -0.68 -21.59 -21.00
CA THR A 378 -0.14 -21.88 -22.34
C THR A 378 1.12 -22.75 -22.31
N SER A 379 1.76 -22.91 -21.15
CA SER A 379 2.96 -23.75 -20.98
C SER A 379 2.65 -25.22 -20.68
N LEU A 380 1.40 -25.54 -20.35
CA LEU A 380 0.97 -26.89 -20.03
C LEU A 380 1.03 -27.81 -21.26
N THR A 381 1.51 -29.03 -21.03
CA THR A 381 1.57 -30.11 -22.02
C THR A 381 0.74 -31.31 -21.55
N GLN A 382 0.58 -32.34 -22.40
CA GLN A 382 -0.04 -33.61 -21.98
C GLN A 382 0.62 -34.23 -20.75
N LYS A 383 1.91 -33.96 -20.50
CA LYS A 383 2.64 -34.47 -19.32
C LYS A 383 2.16 -33.81 -18.03
N ASP A 384 1.55 -32.62 -18.11
CA ASP A 384 1.05 -31.88 -16.96
C ASP A 384 -0.42 -32.20 -16.62
N VAL A 385 -1.05 -33.17 -17.32
CA VAL A 385 -2.41 -33.65 -17.00
C VAL A 385 -2.57 -34.01 -15.52
N PRO A 386 -1.64 -34.75 -14.87
CA PRO A 386 -1.74 -35.04 -13.44
C PRO A 386 -1.71 -33.77 -12.57
N THR A 387 -0.92 -32.76 -12.94
CA THR A 387 -0.90 -31.48 -12.23
C THR A 387 -2.25 -30.76 -12.34
N LEU A 388 -2.85 -30.76 -13.52
CA LEU A 388 -4.15 -30.12 -13.73
C LEU A 388 -5.30 -30.86 -13.02
N GLU A 389 -5.26 -32.20 -12.98
CA GLU A 389 -6.20 -33.01 -12.18
C GLU A 389 -6.07 -32.69 -10.69
N ALA A 390 -4.84 -32.60 -10.17
CA ALA A 390 -4.59 -32.25 -8.78
C ALA A 390 -5.09 -30.83 -8.44
N LEU A 391 -4.92 -29.86 -9.35
CA LEU A 391 -5.50 -28.52 -9.21
C LEU A 391 -7.03 -28.58 -9.11
N ILE A 392 -7.67 -29.33 -10.00
CA ILE A 392 -9.14 -29.47 -10.04
C ILE A 392 -9.65 -30.13 -8.75
N ASN A 393 -8.99 -31.19 -8.28
CA ASN A 393 -9.37 -31.86 -7.04
C ASN A 393 -9.22 -30.94 -5.83
N CYS A 394 -8.10 -30.23 -5.72
CA CYS A 394 -7.85 -29.25 -4.65
C CYS A 394 -8.86 -28.09 -4.69
N GLY A 395 -9.19 -27.61 -5.89
CA GLY A 395 -10.26 -26.64 -6.09
C GLY A 395 -11.63 -27.17 -5.68
N GLY A 396 -11.94 -28.43 -6.00
CA GLY A 396 -13.16 -29.11 -5.58
C GLY A 396 -13.30 -29.16 -4.06
N SER A 397 -12.26 -29.60 -3.36
CA SER A 397 -12.24 -29.58 -1.89
C SER A 397 -12.41 -28.17 -1.30
N THR A 398 -11.86 -27.16 -1.98
CA THR A 398 -12.06 -25.75 -1.61
C THR A 398 -13.53 -25.35 -1.78
N VAL A 399 -14.17 -25.71 -2.90
CA VAL A 399 -15.60 -25.47 -3.15
C VAL A 399 -16.46 -26.15 -2.09
N ASP A 400 -16.20 -27.42 -1.76
CA ASP A 400 -16.96 -28.17 -0.76
C ASP A 400 -16.90 -27.50 0.61
N LYS A 401 -15.69 -27.08 1.03
CA LYS A 401 -15.50 -26.33 2.28
C LYS A 401 -16.28 -25.02 2.27
N MET A 402 -16.23 -24.26 1.17
CA MET A 402 -16.93 -22.98 1.06
C MET A 402 -18.45 -23.13 0.98
N LYS A 403 -18.95 -24.19 0.34
CA LYS A 403 -20.39 -24.51 0.32
C LYS A 403 -20.88 -24.99 1.69
N ALA A 404 -20.03 -25.65 2.48
CA ALA A 404 -20.37 -25.97 3.87
C ALA A 404 -20.54 -24.71 4.74
N GLU A 405 -19.71 -23.68 4.50
CA GLU A 405 -19.81 -22.38 5.19
C GLU A 405 -20.97 -21.51 4.66
N ASN A 406 -21.22 -21.54 3.35
CA ASN A 406 -22.30 -20.81 2.70
C ASN A 406 -22.90 -21.60 1.53
N PRO A 407 -23.96 -22.40 1.80
CA PRO A 407 -24.58 -23.27 0.80
C PRO A 407 -25.20 -22.55 -0.40
N HIS A 408 -25.42 -21.23 -0.31
CA HIS A 408 -26.06 -20.44 -1.37
C HIS A 408 -25.08 -19.97 -2.46
N LEU A 409 -23.78 -20.15 -2.27
CA LEU A 409 -22.78 -19.77 -3.26
C LEU A 409 -22.61 -20.88 -4.28
N GLU A 410 -22.82 -20.53 -5.55
CA GLU A 410 -22.39 -21.35 -6.67
C GLU A 410 -20.99 -20.97 -7.11
N PHE A 411 -20.20 -21.94 -7.56
CA PHE A 411 -18.78 -21.75 -7.89
C PHE A 411 -18.47 -22.18 -9.32
N ARG A 412 -17.49 -21.51 -9.92
CA ARG A 412 -16.78 -22.01 -11.11
C ARG A 412 -15.30 -22.13 -10.81
N MET A 413 -14.67 -23.07 -11.51
CA MET A 413 -13.24 -23.31 -11.47
C MET A 413 -12.66 -23.20 -12.87
N GLY A 414 -11.60 -22.42 -13.03
CA GLY A 414 -11.05 -22.21 -14.36
C GLY A 414 -9.91 -21.21 -14.43
N PHE A 415 -9.55 -20.86 -15.66
CA PHE A 415 -8.36 -20.08 -15.97
C PHE A 415 -8.70 -18.93 -16.91
N HIS A 416 -8.02 -17.81 -16.73
CA HIS A 416 -8.00 -16.79 -17.77
C HIS A 416 -7.17 -17.27 -18.97
N ALA A 417 -7.71 -17.06 -20.18
CA ALA A 417 -7.03 -17.36 -21.44
C ALA A 417 -5.66 -16.67 -21.54
N ILE A 418 -5.61 -15.40 -21.11
CA ILE A 418 -4.40 -14.59 -21.08
C ILE A 418 -4.21 -14.12 -19.63
N PRO A 419 -3.44 -14.86 -18.82
CA PRO A 419 -3.31 -14.59 -17.40
C PRO A 419 -2.54 -13.29 -17.16
N SER A 420 -2.87 -12.62 -16.05
CA SER A 420 -2.18 -11.38 -15.65
C SER A 420 -0.88 -11.64 -14.88
N MET A 421 -0.65 -12.85 -14.38
CA MET A 421 0.55 -13.23 -13.62
C MET A 421 1.13 -14.52 -14.22
N ARG A 422 2.44 -14.73 -14.11
CA ARG A 422 3.11 -15.85 -14.79
C ARG A 422 2.80 -17.19 -14.15
N GLN A 423 2.90 -17.28 -12.82
CA GLN A 423 2.67 -18.55 -12.14
C GLN A 423 1.26 -19.07 -12.45
N LEU A 424 1.15 -20.33 -12.87
CA LEU A 424 -0.13 -20.98 -13.13
C LEU A 424 -1.04 -20.89 -11.90
N HIS A 425 -2.24 -20.34 -12.09
CA HIS A 425 -3.25 -20.23 -11.05
C HIS A 425 -4.63 -20.56 -11.61
N MET A 426 -5.31 -21.51 -10.96
CA MET A 426 -6.72 -21.77 -11.21
C MET A 426 -7.55 -20.90 -10.27
N HIS A 427 -8.51 -20.17 -10.82
CA HIS A 427 -9.48 -19.44 -10.05
C HIS A 427 -10.54 -20.41 -9.53
N VAL A 428 -10.83 -20.36 -8.23
CA VAL A 428 -12.05 -20.90 -7.63
C VAL A 428 -12.88 -19.72 -7.18
N ILE A 429 -13.98 -19.43 -7.89
CA ILE A 429 -14.70 -18.17 -7.74
C ILE A 429 -16.20 -18.39 -7.65
N SER A 430 -16.83 -17.77 -6.65
CA SER A 430 -18.29 -17.78 -6.53
C SER A 430 -18.95 -16.91 -7.61
N GLN A 431 -20.13 -17.31 -8.07
CA GLN A 431 -20.83 -16.72 -9.21
C GLN A 431 -21.70 -15.51 -8.81
N ASP A 432 -21.68 -15.06 -7.56
CA ASP A 432 -22.40 -13.85 -7.16
C ASP A 432 -21.76 -12.58 -7.71
N PHE A 433 -20.44 -12.57 -7.92
CA PHE A 433 -19.66 -11.40 -8.36
C PHE A 433 -19.88 -10.15 -7.49
N VAL A 434 -20.16 -10.32 -6.20
CA VAL A 434 -20.27 -9.26 -5.19
C VAL A 434 -18.93 -9.10 -4.45
N GLY A 435 -17.85 -8.94 -5.20
CA GLY A 435 -16.50 -8.78 -4.67
C GLY A 435 -16.01 -7.33 -4.65
N ILE A 436 -15.26 -6.96 -3.60
CA ILE A 436 -14.70 -5.60 -3.45
C ILE A 436 -13.66 -5.25 -4.55
N GLY A 437 -13.06 -6.25 -5.19
CA GLY A 437 -12.09 -6.13 -6.27
C GLY A 437 -12.72 -6.04 -7.67
N LEU A 438 -14.03 -6.28 -7.80
CA LEU A 438 -14.74 -6.13 -9.07
C LEU A 438 -14.97 -4.64 -9.33
N LYS A 439 -14.12 -3.99 -10.13
CA LYS A 439 -14.14 -2.52 -10.30
C LYS A 439 -14.45 -2.07 -11.70
N ARG A 440 -13.99 -2.82 -12.70
CA ARG A 440 -14.03 -2.43 -14.11
C ARG A 440 -14.69 -3.52 -14.95
N LYS A 441 -15.08 -3.15 -16.17
CA LYS A 441 -15.76 -4.02 -17.12
C LYS A 441 -14.92 -5.25 -17.47
N GLU A 442 -13.63 -5.06 -17.66
CA GLU A 442 -12.69 -6.12 -17.98
C GLU A 442 -12.59 -7.14 -16.84
N HIS A 443 -12.69 -6.70 -15.57
CA HIS A 443 -12.69 -7.61 -14.43
C HIS A 443 -13.94 -8.49 -14.38
N TYR A 444 -15.06 -8.02 -14.91
CA TYR A 444 -16.30 -8.80 -14.93
C TYR A 444 -16.29 -9.74 -16.14
N ASN A 445 -16.00 -9.17 -17.31
CA ASN A 445 -15.97 -9.90 -18.56
C ASN A 445 -14.90 -11.00 -18.57
N SER A 446 -13.78 -10.83 -17.85
CA SER A 446 -12.74 -11.86 -17.77
C SER A 446 -13.22 -13.17 -17.14
N PHE A 447 -14.27 -13.14 -16.31
CA PHE A 447 -14.86 -14.32 -15.67
C PHE A 447 -16.18 -14.78 -16.30
N THR A 448 -16.88 -13.90 -17.03
CA THR A 448 -18.26 -14.13 -17.51
C THR A 448 -18.36 -14.27 -19.03
N THR A 449 -17.22 -14.32 -19.72
CA THR A 449 -17.13 -14.57 -21.16
C THR A 449 -16.21 -15.77 -21.43
N ARG A 450 -16.00 -16.10 -22.72
CA ARG A 450 -15.02 -17.11 -23.15
C ARG A 450 -13.58 -16.81 -22.76
N PHE A 451 -13.30 -15.61 -22.23
CA PHE A 451 -12.00 -15.32 -21.63
C PHE A 451 -11.70 -16.20 -20.41
N PHE A 452 -12.74 -16.65 -19.71
CA PHE A 452 -12.62 -17.66 -18.65
C PHE A 452 -12.84 -19.06 -19.23
N ASN A 453 -11.84 -19.92 -19.09
CA ASN A 453 -11.87 -21.30 -19.57
C ASN A 453 -12.14 -22.21 -18.37
N ASP A 454 -13.24 -22.95 -18.40
CA ASP A 454 -13.56 -23.89 -17.32
C ASP A 454 -12.50 -25.00 -17.23
N ALA A 455 -12.12 -25.35 -16.01
CA ALA A 455 -10.99 -26.26 -15.76
C ALA A 455 -11.20 -27.65 -16.38
N SER A 456 -12.45 -28.12 -16.41
CA SER A 456 -12.83 -29.38 -17.06
C SER A 456 -12.61 -29.35 -18.58
N GLU A 457 -12.90 -28.23 -19.24
CA GLU A 457 -12.67 -28.05 -20.68
C GLU A 457 -11.18 -27.96 -21.00
N VAL A 458 -10.42 -27.23 -20.18
CA VAL A 458 -8.95 -27.18 -20.28
C VAL A 458 -8.37 -28.59 -20.15
N LEU A 459 -8.80 -29.35 -19.14
CA LEU A 459 -8.34 -30.73 -18.92
C LEU A 459 -8.66 -31.63 -20.11
N ALA A 460 -9.88 -31.56 -20.65
CA ALA A 460 -10.28 -32.33 -21.82
C ALA A 460 -9.44 -31.98 -23.06
N ARG A 461 -9.18 -30.68 -23.30
CA ARG A 461 -8.31 -30.22 -24.39
C ARG A 461 -6.88 -30.72 -24.22
N LEU A 462 -6.33 -30.60 -23.02
CA LEU A 462 -4.97 -31.01 -22.71
C LEU A 462 -4.79 -32.51 -22.90
N ARG A 463 -5.71 -33.34 -22.39
CA ARG A 463 -5.74 -34.80 -22.61
C ARG A 463 -5.80 -35.16 -24.10
N ALA A 464 -6.58 -34.44 -24.88
CA ALA A 464 -6.69 -34.64 -26.33
C ALA A 464 -5.48 -34.12 -27.13
N GLY A 465 -4.46 -33.57 -26.46
CA GLY A 465 -3.26 -33.01 -27.12
C GLY A 465 -3.54 -31.73 -27.90
N LYS A 466 -4.66 -31.05 -27.61
CA LYS A 466 -5.03 -29.81 -28.28
C LYS A 466 -4.25 -28.64 -27.67
N SER A 467 -3.88 -27.71 -28.54
CA SER A 467 -3.22 -26.47 -28.14
C SER A 467 -4.04 -25.67 -27.13
N LEU A 468 -3.38 -25.15 -26.10
CA LEU A 468 -3.90 -24.16 -25.14
C LEU A 468 -3.40 -22.74 -25.48
N GLN A 469 -3.14 -22.48 -26.76
CA GLN A 469 -2.79 -21.14 -27.23
C GLN A 469 -4.05 -20.30 -27.47
N TYR A 470 -3.94 -19.01 -27.19
CA TYR A 470 -5.02 -18.05 -27.28
C TYR A 470 -4.59 -16.85 -28.12
N ASP A 471 -5.38 -16.49 -29.14
CA ASP A 471 -5.09 -15.30 -29.93
C ASP A 471 -5.43 -14.05 -29.11
N LYS A 472 -4.41 -13.22 -28.88
CA LYS A 472 -4.55 -12.02 -28.05
C LYS A 472 -5.58 -11.04 -28.59
N ARG A 473 -5.65 -10.85 -29.91
CA ARG A 473 -6.55 -9.88 -30.53
C ARG A 473 -7.99 -10.34 -30.42
N GLU A 474 -8.24 -11.63 -30.61
CA GLU A 474 -9.55 -12.24 -30.43
C GLU A 474 -10.01 -12.13 -28.97
N TYR A 475 -9.16 -12.50 -28.02
CA TYR A 475 -9.56 -12.57 -26.62
C TYR A 475 -9.70 -11.20 -25.94
N ASP A 476 -8.99 -10.18 -26.42
CA ASP A 476 -9.18 -8.79 -26.03
C ASP A 476 -10.61 -8.28 -26.31
N HIS A 477 -11.26 -8.79 -27.36
CA HIS A 477 -12.64 -8.43 -27.69
C HIS A 477 -13.60 -8.81 -26.56
N PHE A 478 -13.41 -9.99 -25.95
CA PHE A 478 -14.25 -10.44 -24.83
C PHE A 478 -14.15 -9.51 -23.63
N LEU A 479 -12.95 -9.01 -23.31
CA LEU A 479 -12.75 -8.08 -22.20
C LEU A 479 -13.41 -6.72 -22.47
N LYS A 480 -13.29 -6.21 -23.71
CA LYS A 480 -13.78 -4.89 -24.10
C LYS A 480 -15.27 -4.88 -24.51
N GLY A 481 -15.87 -6.05 -24.70
CA GLY A 481 -17.26 -6.23 -25.07
C GLY A 481 -18.25 -5.61 -24.07
N PRO A 482 -19.54 -5.48 -24.44
CA PRO A 482 -20.57 -4.93 -23.56
C PRO A 482 -20.79 -5.79 -22.32
N LEU A 483 -21.20 -5.17 -21.21
CA LEU A 483 -21.58 -5.90 -20.00
C LEU A 483 -22.87 -6.68 -20.26
N ARG A 484 -22.89 -7.94 -19.84
CA ARG A 484 -24.07 -8.81 -19.87
C ARG A 484 -24.12 -9.63 -18.59
N CYS A 485 -25.24 -9.59 -17.87
CA CYS A 485 -25.40 -10.40 -16.68
C CYS A 485 -25.31 -11.89 -17.04
N HIS A 486 -24.38 -12.61 -16.43
CA HIS A 486 -24.20 -14.04 -16.65
C HIS A 486 -25.39 -14.92 -16.20
N LEU A 487 -26.34 -14.39 -15.42
CA LEU A 487 -27.50 -15.14 -14.92
C LEU A 487 -28.77 -14.93 -15.77
N CYS A 488 -29.01 -13.70 -16.24
CA CYS A 488 -30.26 -13.35 -16.93
C CYS A 488 -30.06 -12.63 -18.27
N ASN A 489 -28.82 -12.40 -18.69
CA ASN A 489 -28.43 -11.74 -19.93
C ASN A 489 -28.87 -10.26 -20.07
N GLU A 490 -29.37 -9.63 -19.00
CA GLU A 490 -29.58 -8.18 -18.96
C GLU A 490 -28.28 -7.47 -19.32
N ALA A 491 -28.36 -6.34 -20.04
CA ALA A 491 -27.19 -5.59 -20.51
C ALA A 491 -27.07 -4.21 -19.82
N PRO A 492 -26.65 -4.15 -18.55
CA PRO A 492 -26.41 -2.89 -17.86
C PRO A 492 -25.37 -2.04 -18.61
N ALA A 493 -25.66 -0.75 -18.79
CA ALA A 493 -24.76 0.15 -19.51
C ALA A 493 -23.47 0.47 -18.74
N THR A 494 -23.45 0.31 -17.41
CA THR A 494 -22.33 0.72 -16.54
C THR A 494 -22.04 -0.31 -15.44
N MET A 495 -20.81 -0.32 -14.93
CA MET A 495 -20.42 -1.17 -13.81
C MET A 495 -21.26 -0.95 -12.54
N PRO A 496 -21.61 0.28 -12.12
CA PRO A 496 -22.52 0.49 -11.00
C PRO A 496 -23.90 -0.13 -11.22
N ALA A 497 -24.47 0.01 -12.42
CA ALA A 497 -25.76 -0.60 -12.76
C ALA A 497 -25.67 -2.13 -12.73
N LEU A 498 -24.59 -2.70 -13.26
CA LEU A 498 -24.34 -4.15 -13.18
C LEU A 498 -24.22 -4.63 -11.73
N LYS A 499 -23.46 -3.94 -10.88
CA LYS A 499 -23.31 -4.33 -9.47
C LYS A 499 -24.65 -4.30 -8.73
N ALA A 500 -25.41 -3.23 -8.89
CA ALA A 500 -26.75 -3.12 -8.29
C ALA A 500 -27.68 -4.23 -8.81
N HIS A 501 -27.53 -4.64 -10.07
CA HIS A 501 -28.26 -5.76 -10.65
C HIS A 501 -27.82 -7.12 -10.06
N LEU A 502 -26.52 -7.39 -9.96
CA LEU A 502 -25.97 -8.61 -9.35
C LEU A 502 -26.34 -8.74 -7.87
N ASP A 503 -26.35 -7.64 -7.12
CA ASP A 503 -26.80 -7.61 -5.72
C ASP A 503 -28.25 -8.08 -5.58
N LYS A 504 -29.13 -7.78 -6.55
CA LYS A 504 -30.52 -8.28 -6.55
C LYS A 504 -30.56 -9.80 -6.73
N HIS A 505 -29.74 -10.35 -7.64
CA HIS A 505 -29.61 -11.80 -7.80
C HIS A 505 -29.10 -12.45 -6.51
N ALA A 506 -28.05 -11.91 -5.90
CA ALA A 506 -27.49 -12.43 -4.65
C ALA A 506 -28.49 -12.43 -3.49
N ARG A 507 -29.29 -11.36 -3.35
CA ARG A 507 -30.38 -11.30 -2.36
C ARG A 507 -31.49 -12.31 -2.66
N LYS A 508 -31.92 -12.43 -3.92
CA LYS A 508 -32.97 -13.38 -4.31
C LYS A 508 -32.56 -14.83 -4.05
N MET A 509 -31.30 -15.19 -4.28
CA MET A 509 -30.77 -16.52 -3.98
C MET A 509 -30.74 -16.83 -2.46
N ARG A 510 -30.61 -15.81 -1.61
CA ARG A 510 -30.70 -15.97 -0.14
C ARG A 510 -32.14 -16.12 0.38
N VAL A 511 -33.14 -15.58 -0.33
CA VAL A 511 -34.54 -15.54 0.14
C VAL A 511 -35.35 -16.76 -0.31
N ILE A 512 -35.02 -17.40 -1.43
CA ILE A 512 -35.83 -18.49 -2.01
C ILE A 512 -35.75 -19.82 -1.23
N ILE A 513 -34.80 -19.96 -0.30
CA ILE A 513 -34.46 -21.25 0.33
C ILE A 513 -34.52 -21.17 1.88
N CYS A 514 -35.07 -20.07 2.44
CA CYS A 514 -35.38 -19.98 3.87
C CYS A 514 -36.81 -20.41 4.17
#